data_AF-A5BGP3-F1
#
_entry.id   AF-A5BGP3-F1
#
_cell.length_a   1.000
_cell.length_b   1.000
_cell.length_c   1.000
_cell.angle_alpha   90.00
_cell.angle_beta   90.00
_cell.angle_gamma   90.00
#
_symmetry.space_group_name_H-M   'P 1'
#
loop_
_entity.id
_entity.type
_entity.pdbx_description
1 polymer ?
#
loop_
_entity_poly.entity_id
_entity_poly.type
_entity_poly.pdbx_seq_one_letter_code
_entity_poly.pdbx_strand_id
1 'polypeptide(L)' 'MSSPDDNEKRAMLVCRVIAGRVKKSATQLEGGVCTEEFDSVAGVGGVYSNLDELYVSNPKAILPCFVVIYTES' A
#
# COMPACT_ATOMS: atom_id res chain seq x y z
N MET A 1 -15.94 31.33 14.71
CA MET A 1 -17.24 30.70 14.38
C MET A 1 -16.93 29.33 13.82
N SER A 2 -17.07 28.29 14.63
CA SER A 2 -17.05 26.88 14.20
C SER A 2 -18.46 26.51 13.73
N SER A 3 -18.63 26.21 12.45
CA SER A 3 -19.84 25.55 11.96
C SER A 3 -19.69 24.04 12.18
N PRO A 4 -20.48 23.41 13.07
CA PRO A 4 -20.29 22.02 13.45
C PRO A 4 -21.23 21.15 12.61
N ASP A 5 -20.85 20.88 11.37
CA ASP A 5 -21.35 19.75 10.58
C ASP A 5 -20.24 19.32 9.60
N ASP A 6 -19.00 19.27 10.10
CA ASP A 6 -17.88 18.62 9.42
C ASP A 6 -18.04 17.11 9.56
N ASN A 7 -19.07 16.57 8.93
CA ASN A 7 -19.10 15.15 8.63
C ASN A 7 -18.08 14.92 7.50
N GLU A 8 -16.79 14.96 7.85
CA GLU A 8 -15.66 14.88 6.91
C GLU A 8 -15.81 13.59 6.09
N LYS A 9 -16.27 13.75 4.84
CA LYS A 9 -16.37 12.65 3.90
C LYS A 9 -14.96 12.25 3.50
N ARG A 10 -14.53 11.08 3.94
CA ARG A 10 -13.29 10.43 3.56
C ARG A 10 -13.52 9.55 2.34
N ALA A 11 -12.49 9.41 1.51
CA ALA A 11 -12.51 8.55 0.34
C ALA A 11 -11.31 7.60 0.36
N MET A 12 -11.55 6.32 0.07
CA MET A 12 -10.53 5.31 -0.12
C MET A 12 -10.65 4.75 -1.54
N LEU A 13 -9.55 4.69 -2.28
CA LEU A 13 -9.50 4.05 -3.59
C LEU A 13 -9.14 2.57 -3.40
N VAL A 14 -10.02 1.68 -3.84
CA VAL A 14 -9.75 0.24 -3.88
C VAL A 14 -9.19 -0.10 -5.25
N CYS A 15 -7.99 -0.69 -5.27
CA CYS A 15 -7.29 -1.10 -6.47
C CYS A 15 -7.01 -2.61 -6.46
N ARG A 16 -6.99 -3.22 -7.64
CA ARG A 16 -6.31 -4.49 -7.88
C ARG A 16 -4.89 -4.18 -8.34
N VAL A 17 -3.89 -4.72 -7.66
CA VAL A 17 -2.49 -4.47 -7.98
C VAL A 17 -1.86 -5.74 -8.54
N ILE A 18 -1.19 -5.61 -9.69
CA ILE A 18 -0.37 -6.69 -10.26
C ILE A 18 1.03 -6.56 -9.62
N ALA A 19 1.21 -7.16 -8.44
CA ALA A 19 2.42 -6.97 -7.64
C ALA A 19 3.68 -7.63 -8.23
N GLY A 20 3.52 -8.57 -9.17
CA GLY A 20 4.63 -9.29 -9.78
C GLY A 20 5.52 -9.99 -8.74
N ARG A 21 6.84 -9.92 -8.92
CA ARG A 21 7.81 -10.43 -7.95
C ARG A 21 7.96 -9.44 -6.79
N VAL A 22 7.61 -9.88 -5.59
CA VAL A 22 7.63 -9.03 -4.39
C VAL A 22 8.87 -9.30 -3.54
N LYS A 23 9.69 -8.27 -3.31
CA LYS A 23 10.79 -8.32 -2.33
C LYS A 23 10.24 -8.05 -0.94
N LYS A 24 10.29 -9.02 -0.03
CA LYS A 24 9.92 -8.80 1.38
C LYS A 24 11.09 -8.14 2.10
N SER A 25 10.87 -6.96 2.68
CA SER A 25 11.91 -6.22 3.41
C SER A 25 12.15 -6.75 4.84
N ALA A 26 12.06 -8.07 5.06
CA ALA A 26 12.52 -8.66 6.30
C ALA A 26 14.05 -8.83 6.19
N THR A 27 14.78 -7.90 6.81
CA THR A 27 16.15 -8.06 7.32
C THR A 27 17.00 -9.14 6.64
N GLN A 28 17.89 -8.71 5.75
CA GLN A 28 19.21 -9.32 5.55
C GLN A 28 19.22 -10.86 5.52
N LEU A 29 18.89 -11.45 4.36
CA LEU A 29 19.62 -12.67 3.99
C LEU A 29 20.87 -12.23 3.22
N GLU A 30 21.96 -12.21 3.97
CA GLU A 30 23.32 -12.34 3.49
C GLU A 30 23.41 -13.38 2.36
N GLY A 31 24.16 -13.08 1.31
CA GLY A 31 24.73 -14.11 0.45
C GLY A 31 24.00 -14.37 -0.86
N GLY A 32 23.90 -13.34 -1.70
CA GLY A 32 23.65 -13.54 -3.11
C GLY A 32 23.21 -12.26 -3.78
N VAL A 33 24.07 -11.67 -4.61
CA VAL A 33 23.69 -10.62 -5.56
C VAL A 33 22.74 -11.28 -6.57
N CYS A 34 21.47 -11.40 -6.21
CA CYS A 34 20.41 -11.60 -7.18
C CYS A 34 20.07 -10.22 -7.73
N THR A 35 20.66 -9.91 -8.89
CA THR A 35 20.20 -8.87 -9.82
C THR A 35 18.82 -9.26 -10.36
N GLU A 36 17.87 -9.48 -9.47
CA GLU A 36 16.49 -9.79 -9.83
C GLU A 36 15.72 -8.47 -9.82
N GLU A 37 15.21 -8.09 -10.98
CA GLU A 37 14.28 -6.97 -11.11
C GLU A 37 13.00 -7.34 -10.34
N PHE A 38 12.76 -6.68 -9.21
CA PHE A 38 11.52 -6.83 -8.46
C PHE A 38 10.49 -5.81 -8.96
N ASP A 39 9.24 -6.23 -9.04
CA ASP A 39 8.13 -5.38 -9.52
C ASP A 39 7.48 -4.62 -8.35
N SER A 40 7.56 -5.16 -7.13
CA SER A 40 7.07 -4.53 -5.90
C SER A 40 7.92 -4.87 -4.66
N VAL A 41 7.80 -4.06 -3.60
CA VAL A 41 8.44 -4.27 -2.30
C VAL A 41 7.37 -4.27 -1.20
N ALA A 42 7.31 -5.33 -0.40
CA ALA A 42 6.47 -5.35 0.79
C ALA A 42 7.23 -4.72 1.97
N GLY A 43 6.63 -3.70 2.59
CA GLY A 43 7.13 -3.05 3.79
C GLY A 43 7.00 -3.96 5.01
N VAL A 44 7.95 -3.87 5.93
CA VAL A 44 7.78 -4.43 7.28
C VAL A 44 6.91 -3.47 8.06
N GLY A 45 5.63 -3.81 8.21
CA GLY A 45 4.82 -3.23 9.27
C GLY A 45 5.54 -3.48 10.59
N GLY A 46 5.85 -2.42 11.35
CA GLY A 46 6.42 -2.56 12.69
C GLY A 46 5.57 -3.49 13.56
N VAL A 47 6.13 -3.99 14.66
CA VAL A 47 5.52 -5.00 15.56
C VAL A 47 4.09 -4.65 16.06
N TYR A 48 3.64 -3.41 15.86
CA TYR A 48 2.30 -2.90 16.21
C TYR A 48 1.47 -2.36 15.03
N SER A 49 1.98 -2.42 13.80
CA SER A 49 1.29 -1.93 12.61
C SER A 49 0.76 -3.13 11.82
N ASN A 50 -0.51 -3.50 12.01
CA ASN A 50 -1.22 -4.50 11.20
C ASN A 50 -1.49 -4.02 9.76
N LEU A 51 -0.72 -3.04 9.28
CA LEU A 51 -0.83 -2.45 7.96
C LEU A 51 0.25 -3.08 7.07
N ASP A 52 -0.14 -4.05 6.26
CA ASP A 52 0.72 -4.56 5.19
C ASP A 52 0.86 -3.48 4.11
N GLU A 53 2.03 -2.85 4.05
CA GLU A 53 2.35 -1.84 3.03
C GLU A 53 2.99 -2.49 1.79
N LEU A 54 2.57 -2.07 0.60
CA LEU A 54 3.13 -2.53 -0.68
C LEU A 54 3.56 -1.34 -1.53
N TYR A 55 4.85 -1.29 -1.88
CA TYR A 55 5.41 -0.32 -2.81
C TYR A 55 5.51 -0.90 -4.22
N VAL A 56 4.94 -0.22 -5.22
CA VAL A 56 4.89 -0.67 -6.62
C VAL A 56 5.59 0.38 -7.48
N SER A 57 6.61 -0.02 -8.24
CA SER A 57 7.39 0.91 -9.07
C SER A 57 6.68 1.28 -10.38
N ASN A 58 5.80 0.41 -10.89
CA ASN A 58 5.09 0.60 -12.15
C ASN A 58 3.62 1.04 -11.93
N PRO A 59 3.24 2.28 -12.29
CA PRO A 59 1.87 2.76 -12.10
C PRO A 59 0.85 2.02 -12.97
N LYS A 60 1.26 1.41 -14.10
CA LYS A 60 0.35 0.62 -14.95
C LYS A 60 -0.11 -0.69 -14.31
N ALA A 61 0.57 -1.13 -13.25
CA ALA A 61 0.19 -2.33 -12.50
C ALA A 61 -0.99 -2.08 -11.53
N ILE A 62 -1.41 -0.82 -11.36
CA ILE A 62 -2.50 -0.43 -10.46
C ILE A 62 -3.80 -0.30 -11.27
N LEU A 63 -4.74 -1.21 -11.03
CA LEU A 63 -6.04 -1.24 -11.67
C LEU A 63 -7.10 -0.70 -10.69
N PRO A 64 -7.58 0.54 -10.86
CA PRO A 64 -8.64 1.07 -10.00
C PRO A 64 -9.91 0.24 -10.14
N CYS A 65 -10.50 -0.15 -9.02
CA CYS A 65 -11.74 -0.94 -8.98
C CYS A 65 -12.93 -0.07 -8.62
N PHE A 66 -12.88 0.61 -7.48
CA PHE A 66 -13.94 1.50 -7.02
C PHE A 66 -13.44 2.45 -5.94
N VAL A 67 -14.18 3.54 -5.72
CA VAL A 67 -13.96 4.50 -4.65
C VAL A 67 -14.99 4.26 -3.55
N VAL A 68 -14.52 4.13 -2.31
CA VAL A 68 -15.36 4.04 -1.11
C VAL A 68 -15.41 5.41 -0.48
N ILE A 69 -16.61 5.98 -0.31
CA ILE A 69 -16.83 7.23 0.41
C ILE A 69 -17.47 6.88 1.75
N TYR A 70 -16.86 7.32 2.84
CA TYR A 70 -17.36 7.10 4.20
C TYR A 70 -17.22 8.38 5.01
N THR A 71 -17.95 8.46 6.10
CA THR A 71 -17.88 9.60 7.02
C THR A 71 -17.30 9.11 8.34
N GLU A 72 -16.41 9.88 8.95
CA GLU A 72 -15.96 9.59 10.31
C GLU A 72 -17.07 10.03 11.28
N SER A 73 -17.50 9.10 12.14
CA SER A 73 -18.57 9.34 13.13
C SER A 73 -18.02 9.79 14.47
#